data_AF-A0A316V2Y4-F1
#
_entry.id   AF-A0A316V2Y4-F1
#
_cell.length_a   1.000
_cell.length_b   1.000
_cell.length_c   1.000
_cell.angle_alpha   90.00
_cell.angle_beta   90.00
_cell.angle_gamma   90.00
#
_symmetry.space_group_name_H-M   'P 1'
#
loop_
_entity.id
_entity.type
_entity.pdbx_description
1 polymer ?
#
loop_
_entity_poly.entity_id
_entity_poly.type
_entity_poly.pdbx_seq_one_letter_code
_entity_poly.pdbx_strand_id
1 'polypeptide(L)'
;MIPSVEVRNACLKRYDEALDLKNAKSLPKLDKWYRIELRDEVNKRAKSKSGPYITLDELVNLVGWKTTRGKFRPTLKGLARRNTEEEVRQISKEGFEFLQQSPENDITVARSAIDIVSKLKGVGPATASALLALFKPKTFPYMSDEALLYGTGLTDKPKYTPIEYQKMTVHIDDQIRNGKEQPCLEDAEQFEKAVWAYGILKLNDKLNEDEKPTEAATTKRKSPEPKEETPTAPSTKTKRKRTR
;
A
#
# COMPACT_ATOMS: atom_id res chain seq x y z
N MET A 1 0.02 -5.29 -22.27
CA MET A 1 0.92 -6.40 -21.88
C MET A 1 0.99 -6.41 -20.36
N ILE A 2 0.76 -7.56 -19.73
CA ILE A 2 0.88 -7.75 -18.28
C ILE A 2 2.37 -8.04 -17.99
N PRO A 3 3.03 -7.33 -17.06
CA PRO A 3 4.44 -7.60 -16.73
C PRO A 3 4.60 -8.99 -16.09
N SER A 4 5.70 -9.69 -16.41
CA SER A 4 6.02 -11.00 -15.82
C SER A 4 6.21 -10.92 -14.29
N VAL A 5 6.20 -12.05 -13.59
CA VAL A 5 6.46 -12.12 -12.15
C VAL A 5 7.82 -11.49 -11.79
N GLU A 6 8.87 -11.73 -12.58
CA GLU A 6 10.19 -11.15 -12.35
C GLU A 6 10.17 -9.62 -12.46
N VAL A 7 9.51 -9.10 -13.49
CA VAL A 7 9.37 -7.65 -13.70
C VAL A 7 8.55 -7.03 -12.57
N ARG A 8 7.46 -7.66 -12.13
CA ARG A 8 6.65 -7.19 -11.00
C ARG A 8 7.46 -7.13 -9.70
N ASN A 9 8.19 -8.20 -9.37
CA ASN A 9 9.05 -8.24 -8.20
C ASN A 9 10.14 -7.15 -8.23
N ALA A 10 10.74 -6.89 -9.39
CA ALA A 10 11.72 -5.81 -9.55
C ALA A 10 11.07 -4.43 -9.36
N CYS A 11 9.90 -4.20 -9.94
CA CYS A 11 9.15 -2.96 -9.78
C CYS A 11 8.69 -2.74 -8.33
N LEU A 12 8.28 -3.80 -7.62
CA LEU A 12 7.86 -3.72 -6.23
C LEU A 12 9.00 -3.25 -5.31
N LYS A 13 10.24 -3.71 -5.54
CA LYS A 13 11.43 -3.25 -4.82
C LYS A 13 11.74 -1.76 -5.07
N ARG A 14 11.28 -1.23 -6.20
CA ARG A 14 11.44 0.17 -6.62
C ARG A 14 10.19 1.01 -6.34
N TYR A 15 9.28 0.54 -5.48
CA TYR A 15 8.04 1.27 -5.20
C TYR A 15 8.27 2.67 -4.63
N ASP A 16 9.23 2.84 -3.72
CA ASP A 16 9.54 4.14 -3.12
C ASP A 16 10.15 5.10 -4.18
N GLU A 17 11.01 4.59 -5.08
CA GLU A 17 11.49 5.36 -6.22
C GLU A 17 10.33 5.81 -7.12
N ALA A 18 9.37 4.94 -7.40
CA ALA A 18 8.19 5.28 -8.18
C ALA A 18 7.32 6.37 -7.49
N LEU A 19 7.19 6.34 -6.16
CA LEU A 19 6.51 7.41 -5.42
C LEU A 19 7.20 8.76 -5.60
N ASP A 20 8.54 8.80 -5.55
CA ASP A 20 9.33 10.02 -5.76
C ASP A 20 9.23 10.52 -7.20
N LEU A 21 9.25 9.61 -8.19
CA LEU A 21 9.14 9.93 -9.62
C LEU A 21 7.78 10.52 -10.02
N LYS A 22 6.71 10.22 -9.28
CA LYS A 22 5.41 10.86 -9.50
C LYS A 22 5.46 12.38 -9.32
N ASN A 23 6.54 12.91 -8.72
CA ASN A 23 6.83 14.34 -8.54
C ASN A 23 5.72 15.10 -7.80
N ALA A 24 5.02 14.40 -6.91
CA ALA A 24 4.04 14.96 -6.01
C ALA A 24 4.64 14.98 -4.60
N LYS A 25 5.11 16.16 -4.15
CA LYS A 25 5.91 16.32 -2.92
C LYS A 25 5.35 15.64 -1.66
N SER A 26 4.03 15.52 -1.55
CA SER A 26 3.37 14.91 -0.39
C SER A 26 3.04 13.42 -0.57
N LEU A 27 3.23 12.82 -1.74
CA LEU A 27 2.77 11.47 -2.04
C LEU A 27 3.44 10.39 -1.16
N PRO A 28 4.76 10.36 -0.95
CA PRO A 28 5.37 9.37 -0.06
C PRO A 28 4.80 9.40 1.35
N LYS A 29 4.57 10.62 1.89
CA LYS A 29 3.95 10.82 3.20
C LYS A 29 2.50 10.34 3.23
N LEU A 30 1.71 10.67 2.20
CA LEU A 30 0.31 10.24 2.09
C LEU A 30 0.19 8.73 1.93
N ASP A 31 1.10 8.10 1.19
CA ASP A 31 1.09 6.65 0.98
C ASP A 31 1.43 5.90 2.28
N LYS A 32 2.45 6.36 3.00
CA LYS A 32 2.75 5.85 4.35
C LYS A 32 1.54 5.99 5.29
N TRP A 33 0.91 7.16 5.29
CA TRP A 33 -0.29 7.39 6.11
C TRP A 33 -1.41 6.41 5.75
N TYR A 34 -1.71 6.21 4.47
CA TYR A 34 -2.80 5.32 4.04
C TYR A 34 -2.50 3.84 4.34
N ARG A 35 -1.30 3.35 3.98
CA ARG A 35 -0.97 1.92 4.07
C ARG A 35 -0.59 1.45 5.47
N ILE A 36 -0.11 2.36 6.33
CA ILE A 36 0.37 2.03 7.67
C ILE A 36 -0.50 2.70 8.73
N GLU A 37 -0.45 4.04 8.84
CA GLU A 37 -1.03 4.75 9.98
C GLU A 37 -2.56 4.61 10.05
N LEU A 38 -3.26 4.85 8.94
CA LEU A 38 -4.70 4.69 8.84
C LEU A 38 -5.11 3.23 9.01
N ARG A 39 -4.35 2.30 8.41
CA ARG A 39 -4.62 0.85 8.52
C ARG A 39 -4.55 0.39 9.96
N ASP A 40 -3.51 0.79 10.69
CA ASP A 40 -3.33 0.44 12.10
C ASP A 40 -4.47 0.99 12.96
N GLU A 41 -4.90 2.22 12.70
CA GLU A 41 -6.00 2.84 13.42
C GLU A 41 -7.36 2.16 13.12
N VAL A 42 -7.64 1.81 11.87
CA VAL A 42 -8.84 1.02 11.51
C VAL A 42 -8.78 -0.38 12.15
N ASN A 43 -7.63 -1.05 12.14
CA ASN A 43 -7.44 -2.35 12.79
C ASN A 43 -7.60 -2.29 14.30
N LYS A 44 -7.18 -1.18 14.93
CA LYS A 44 -7.39 -0.94 16.36
C LYS A 44 -8.88 -0.77 16.66
N ARG A 45 -9.61 -0.01 15.85
CA ARG A 45 -11.08 0.15 15.99
C ARG A 45 -11.82 -1.17 15.75
N ALA A 46 -11.36 -1.99 14.80
CA ALA A 46 -11.90 -3.31 14.52
C ALA A 46 -11.84 -4.27 15.73
N LYS A 47 -10.85 -4.10 16.61
CA LYS A 47 -10.71 -4.87 17.87
C LYS A 47 -11.54 -4.30 19.02
N SER A 48 -12.16 -3.14 18.85
CA SER A 48 -12.98 -2.48 19.85
C SER A 48 -14.47 -2.76 19.63
N LYS A 49 -15.31 -2.52 20.66
CA LYS A 49 -16.78 -2.62 20.55
C LYS A 49 -17.38 -1.62 19.55
N SER A 50 -16.65 -0.57 19.21
CA SER A 50 -17.11 0.46 18.28
C SER A 50 -17.16 -0.06 16.83
N GLY A 51 -16.40 -1.11 16.51
CA GLY A 51 -16.30 -1.73 15.19
C GLY A 51 -15.29 -1.03 14.28
N PRO A 52 -14.94 -1.66 13.14
CA PRO A 52 -14.04 -1.07 12.15
C PRO A 52 -14.73 0.09 11.43
N TYR A 53 -14.12 1.27 11.36
CA TYR A 53 -14.63 2.39 10.57
C TYR A 53 -13.54 3.42 10.28
N ILE A 54 -13.80 4.30 9.32
CA ILE A 54 -13.04 5.54 9.12
C ILE A 54 -13.86 6.77 9.52
N THR A 55 -13.18 7.88 9.83
CA THR A 55 -13.78 9.19 10.09
C THR A 55 -13.95 9.99 8.80
N LEU A 56 -14.70 11.10 8.85
CA LEU A 56 -14.85 12.00 7.71
C LEU A 56 -13.51 12.58 7.26
N ASP A 57 -12.66 12.99 8.20
CA ASP A 57 -11.34 13.54 7.89
C ASP A 57 -10.43 12.49 7.24
N GLU A 58 -10.49 11.25 7.71
CA GLU A 58 -9.76 10.13 7.10
C GLU A 58 -10.26 9.84 5.68
N LEU A 59 -11.58 9.85 5.44
CA LEU A 59 -12.15 9.70 4.10
C LEU A 59 -11.64 10.79 3.15
N VAL A 60 -11.66 12.04 3.61
CA VAL A 60 -11.22 13.20 2.82
C VAL A 60 -9.72 13.12 2.52
N ASN A 61 -8.92 12.67 3.49
CA ASN A 61 -7.48 12.49 3.31
C ASN A 61 -7.17 11.30 2.38
N LEU A 62 -7.92 10.20 2.46
CA LEU A 62 -7.84 9.05 1.54
C LEU A 62 -8.14 9.48 0.10
N VAL A 63 -9.17 10.30 -0.10
CA VAL A 63 -9.46 10.90 -1.42
C VAL A 63 -8.29 11.76 -1.89
N GLY A 64 -7.64 12.50 -1.00
CA GLY A 64 -6.42 13.25 -1.26
C GLY A 64 -5.25 12.35 -1.70
N TRP A 65 -4.96 11.28 -0.95
CA TRP A 65 -3.95 10.29 -1.30
C TRP A 65 -4.19 9.72 -2.70
N LYS A 66 -5.37 9.17 -2.97
CA LYS A 66 -5.62 8.48 -4.24
C LYS A 66 -5.61 9.40 -5.47
N THR A 67 -6.01 10.67 -5.30
CA THR A 67 -5.99 11.67 -6.39
C THR A 67 -4.61 12.26 -6.62
N THR A 68 -3.73 12.20 -5.62
CA THR A 68 -2.31 12.52 -5.75
C THR A 68 -1.54 11.38 -6.43
N ARG A 69 -1.88 10.14 -6.09
CA ARG A 69 -1.27 8.92 -6.65
C ARG A 69 -1.68 8.68 -8.10
N GLY A 70 -2.96 8.89 -8.43
CA GLY A 70 -3.53 8.66 -9.76
C GLY A 70 -3.83 9.95 -10.52
N LYS A 71 -4.96 9.96 -11.24
CA LYS A 71 -5.46 11.15 -11.96
C LYS A 71 -6.02 12.19 -10.98
N PHE A 72 -5.52 13.41 -11.06
CA PHE A 72 -5.98 14.53 -10.24
C PHE A 72 -7.44 14.88 -10.54
N ARG A 73 -8.28 14.91 -9.49
CA ARG A 73 -9.73 15.19 -9.57
C ARG A 73 -10.16 16.08 -8.39
N PRO A 74 -9.97 17.40 -8.48
CA PRO A 74 -10.10 18.31 -7.33
C PRO A 74 -11.52 18.35 -6.74
N THR A 75 -12.53 18.12 -7.57
CA THR A 75 -13.95 18.11 -7.15
C THR A 75 -14.27 16.99 -6.17
N LEU A 76 -13.55 15.85 -6.26
CA LEU A 76 -13.87 14.66 -5.48
C LEU A 76 -13.67 14.87 -3.97
N LYS A 77 -12.66 15.65 -3.59
CA LYS A 77 -12.40 16.00 -2.19
C LYS A 77 -13.54 16.85 -1.61
N GLY A 78 -14.06 17.78 -2.41
CA GLY A 78 -15.23 18.58 -2.06
C GLY A 78 -16.48 17.73 -1.89
N LEU A 79 -16.72 16.74 -2.75
CA LEU A 79 -17.83 15.80 -2.63
C LEU A 79 -17.75 14.97 -1.35
N ALA A 80 -16.56 14.44 -1.03
CA ALA A 80 -16.33 13.64 0.17
C ALA A 80 -16.60 14.43 1.47
N ARG A 81 -16.26 15.73 1.48
CA ARG A 81 -16.55 16.64 2.61
C ARG A 81 -18.05 16.89 2.86
N ARG A 82 -18.94 16.54 1.92
CA ARG A 82 -20.40 16.72 2.06
C ARG A 82 -21.10 15.55 2.76
N ASN A 83 -20.36 14.51 3.15
CA ASN A 83 -20.88 13.51 4.07
C ASN A 83 -20.79 14.04 5.51
N THR A 84 -21.64 13.51 6.39
CA THR A 84 -21.52 13.71 7.84
C THR A 84 -20.57 12.69 8.46
N GLU A 85 -20.01 13.00 9.64
CA GLU A 85 -19.17 12.04 10.40
C GLU A 85 -19.93 10.73 10.66
N GLU A 86 -21.22 10.83 11.01
CA GLU A 86 -22.07 9.66 11.29
C GLU A 86 -22.27 8.78 10.06
N GLU A 87 -22.62 9.36 8.90
CA GLU A 87 -22.78 8.63 7.64
C GLU A 87 -21.48 7.90 7.26
N VAL A 88 -20.31 8.56 7.38
CA VAL A 88 -19.02 7.97 7.04
C VAL A 88 -18.70 6.79 7.95
N ARG A 89 -18.89 6.94 9.26
CA ARG A 89 -18.67 5.87 10.22
C ARG A 89 -19.60 4.69 9.98
N GLN A 90 -20.89 4.95 9.83
CA GLN A 90 -21.90 3.92 9.64
C GLN A 90 -21.66 3.10 8.37
N ILE A 91 -21.49 3.77 7.23
CA ILE A 91 -21.36 3.08 5.93
C ILE A 91 -20.01 2.38 5.81
N SER A 92 -18.91 2.98 6.27
CA SER A 92 -17.60 2.31 6.24
C SER A 92 -17.59 1.10 7.15
N LYS A 93 -18.24 1.18 8.32
CA LYS A 93 -18.42 0.05 9.23
C LYS A 93 -19.23 -1.08 8.61
N GLU A 94 -20.37 -0.77 8.00
CA GLU A 94 -21.20 -1.75 7.28
C GLU A 94 -20.35 -2.52 6.25
N GLY A 95 -19.54 -1.79 5.46
CA GLY A 95 -18.66 -2.40 4.45
C GLY A 95 -17.56 -3.27 5.06
N PHE A 96 -16.91 -2.82 6.13
CA PHE A 96 -15.84 -3.57 6.78
C PHE A 96 -16.36 -4.80 7.53
N GLU A 97 -17.49 -4.70 8.24
CA GLU A 97 -18.12 -5.84 8.92
C GLU A 97 -18.62 -6.88 7.91
N PHE A 98 -19.17 -6.45 6.77
CA PHE A 98 -19.51 -7.35 5.67
C PHE A 98 -18.30 -8.17 5.19
N LEU A 99 -17.12 -7.55 5.08
CA LEU A 99 -15.87 -8.25 4.75
C LEU A 99 -15.36 -9.15 5.89
N GLN A 100 -15.59 -8.81 7.16
CA GLN A 100 -15.21 -9.67 8.30
C GLN A 100 -16.07 -10.93 8.41
N GLN A 101 -17.35 -10.82 8.04
CA GLN A 101 -18.31 -11.92 8.08
C GLN A 101 -18.18 -12.88 6.89
N SER A 102 -17.50 -12.44 5.84
CA SER A 102 -17.21 -13.26 4.66
C SER A 102 -16.02 -14.19 4.92
N PRO A 103 -15.93 -15.36 4.24
CA PRO A 103 -14.77 -16.24 4.37
C PRO A 103 -13.47 -15.51 4.04
N GLU A 104 -12.38 -15.89 4.71
CA GLU A 104 -11.06 -15.33 4.44
C GLU A 104 -10.69 -15.59 2.96
N ASN A 105 -10.26 -14.55 2.25
CA ASN A 105 -9.95 -14.57 0.82
C ASN A 105 -11.14 -14.81 -0.14
N ASP A 106 -12.39 -14.61 0.30
CA ASP A 106 -13.54 -14.64 -0.61
C ASP A 106 -13.58 -13.39 -1.49
N ILE A 107 -13.05 -13.49 -2.71
CA ILE A 107 -13.08 -12.41 -3.69
C ILE A 107 -14.47 -12.18 -4.32
N THR A 108 -15.42 -13.10 -4.14
CA THR A 108 -16.74 -13.00 -4.78
C THR A 108 -17.58 -11.88 -4.18
N VAL A 109 -17.30 -11.50 -2.93
CA VAL A 109 -17.99 -10.43 -2.20
C VAL A 109 -17.52 -9.02 -2.59
N ALA A 110 -16.47 -8.92 -3.42
CA ALA A 110 -15.86 -7.66 -3.84
C ALA A 110 -16.90 -6.64 -4.34
N ARG A 111 -17.82 -7.08 -5.22
CA ARG A 111 -18.85 -6.21 -5.80
C ARG A 111 -19.81 -5.67 -4.74
N SER A 112 -20.33 -6.56 -3.89
CA SER A 112 -21.26 -6.16 -2.82
C SER A 112 -20.61 -5.20 -1.84
N ALA A 113 -19.35 -5.43 -1.48
CA ALA A 113 -18.59 -4.53 -0.61
C ALA A 113 -18.38 -3.13 -1.25
N ILE A 114 -18.09 -3.07 -2.56
CA ILE A 114 -18.04 -1.82 -3.31
C ILE A 114 -19.38 -1.09 -3.28
N ASP A 115 -20.49 -1.81 -3.54
CA ASP A 115 -21.83 -1.23 -3.59
C ASP A 115 -22.23 -0.64 -2.22
N ILE A 116 -21.86 -1.29 -1.12
CA ILE A 116 -22.09 -0.78 0.25
C ILE A 116 -21.36 0.55 0.46
N VAL A 117 -20.04 0.60 0.27
CA VAL A 117 -19.26 1.81 0.61
C VAL A 117 -19.45 2.94 -0.41
N SER A 118 -19.90 2.62 -1.63
CA SER A 118 -20.22 3.62 -2.67
C SER A 118 -21.50 4.40 -2.39
N LYS A 119 -22.25 4.09 -1.32
CA LYS A 119 -23.34 4.93 -0.81
C LYS A 119 -22.84 6.31 -0.35
N LEU A 120 -21.55 6.44 0.01
CA LEU A 120 -20.94 7.71 0.42
C LEU A 120 -20.76 8.67 -0.76
N LYS A 121 -21.05 9.96 -0.54
CA LYS A 121 -20.87 11.02 -1.55
C LYS A 121 -19.38 11.14 -1.90
N GLY A 122 -19.07 11.15 -3.20
CA GLY A 122 -17.68 11.20 -3.67
C GLY A 122 -16.92 9.87 -3.55
N VAL A 123 -17.60 8.78 -3.19
CA VAL A 123 -17.04 7.42 -3.19
C VAL A 123 -17.66 6.65 -4.34
N GLY A 124 -16.90 6.53 -5.44
CA GLY A 124 -17.21 5.58 -6.53
C GLY A 124 -16.31 4.34 -6.44
N PRO A 125 -16.43 3.39 -7.38
CA PRO A 125 -15.73 2.09 -7.33
C PRO A 125 -14.22 2.19 -7.07
N ALA A 126 -13.53 3.17 -7.66
CA ALA A 126 -12.12 3.40 -7.36
C ALA A 126 -11.88 3.82 -5.89
N THR A 127 -12.61 4.79 -5.36
CA THR A 127 -12.46 5.19 -3.94
C THR A 127 -12.89 4.06 -3.00
N ALA A 128 -13.97 3.36 -3.34
CA ALA A 128 -14.48 2.22 -2.61
C ALA A 128 -13.42 1.11 -2.52
N SER A 129 -12.75 0.78 -3.63
CA SER A 129 -11.69 -0.24 -3.64
C SER A 129 -10.51 0.13 -2.74
N ALA A 130 -10.22 1.42 -2.53
CA ALA A 130 -9.20 1.84 -1.56
C ALA A 130 -9.65 1.55 -0.12
N LEU A 131 -10.94 1.66 0.21
CA LEU A 131 -11.43 1.26 1.52
C LEU A 131 -11.32 -0.26 1.73
N LEU A 132 -11.67 -1.04 0.71
CA LEU A 132 -11.53 -2.50 0.75
C LEU A 132 -10.06 -2.91 0.90
N ALA A 133 -9.15 -2.35 0.10
CA ALA A 133 -7.71 -2.61 0.15
C ALA A 133 -7.04 -2.07 1.42
N LEU A 134 -7.59 -1.02 2.04
CA LEU A 134 -7.16 -0.57 3.36
C LEU A 134 -7.42 -1.65 4.42
N PHE A 135 -8.61 -2.24 4.39
CA PHE A 135 -9.10 -3.15 5.43
C PHE A 135 -8.63 -4.61 5.25
N LYS A 136 -8.61 -5.10 4.01
CA LYS A 136 -8.22 -6.47 3.65
C LYS A 136 -7.21 -6.42 2.47
N PRO A 137 -6.00 -5.85 2.69
CA PRO A 137 -5.00 -5.60 1.63
C PRO A 137 -4.53 -6.85 0.91
N LYS A 138 -4.56 -8.00 1.60
CA LYS A 138 -4.09 -9.25 1.01
C LYS A 138 -5.03 -9.81 -0.04
N THR A 139 -6.33 -9.50 0.08
CA THR A 139 -7.40 -10.07 -0.73
C THR A 139 -7.89 -9.10 -1.80
N PHE A 140 -8.04 -7.82 -1.44
CA PHE A 140 -8.64 -6.83 -2.33
C PHE A 140 -7.60 -5.82 -2.82
N PRO A 141 -7.31 -5.80 -4.14
CA PRO A 141 -6.41 -4.81 -4.72
C PRO A 141 -7.10 -3.44 -4.84
N TYR A 142 -6.31 -2.37 -4.77
CA TYR A 142 -6.81 -1.04 -5.11
C TYR A 142 -7.02 -0.91 -6.64
N MET A 143 -8.16 -0.36 -7.06
CA MET A 143 -8.52 -0.13 -8.47
C MET A 143 -7.82 1.11 -9.03
N SER A 144 -6.50 1.04 -9.19
CA SER A 144 -5.71 2.04 -9.91
C SER A 144 -5.83 1.89 -11.43
N ASP A 145 -5.50 2.95 -12.17
CA ASP A 145 -5.47 2.93 -13.63
C ASP A 145 -4.45 1.87 -14.10
N GLU A 146 -3.31 1.78 -13.42
CA GLU A 146 -2.24 0.82 -13.66
C GLU A 146 -2.67 -0.62 -13.35
N ALA A 147 -3.45 -0.86 -12.28
CA ALA A 147 -4.01 -2.18 -12.02
C ALA A 147 -4.98 -2.62 -13.12
N LEU A 148 -5.80 -1.71 -13.65
CA LEU A 148 -6.70 -2.00 -14.77
C LEU A 148 -5.92 -2.25 -16.08
N LEU A 149 -4.94 -1.41 -16.39
CA LEU A 149 -4.17 -1.47 -17.65
C LEU A 149 -3.15 -2.60 -17.67
N TYR A 150 -2.27 -2.66 -16.65
CA TYR A 150 -1.13 -3.56 -16.59
C TYR A 150 -1.40 -4.80 -15.74
N GLY A 151 -2.30 -4.71 -14.75
CA GLY A 151 -2.64 -5.85 -13.91
C GLY A 151 -3.61 -6.85 -14.54
N THR A 152 -4.42 -6.41 -15.51
CA THR A 152 -5.38 -7.29 -16.19
C THR A 152 -5.12 -7.48 -17.68
N GLY A 153 -4.53 -6.49 -18.34
CA GLY A 153 -4.41 -6.49 -19.81
C GLY A 153 -5.75 -6.57 -20.55
N LEU A 154 -6.89 -6.41 -19.87
CA LEU A 154 -8.23 -6.61 -20.43
C LEU A 154 -8.76 -5.38 -21.18
N THR A 155 -8.17 -4.20 -20.96
CA THR A 155 -8.65 -2.97 -21.59
C THR A 155 -7.56 -1.91 -21.72
N ASP A 156 -7.59 -1.17 -22.82
CA ASP A 156 -6.79 0.06 -23.00
C ASP A 156 -7.51 1.30 -22.45
N LYS A 157 -8.79 1.16 -22.06
CA LYS A 157 -9.64 2.26 -21.57
C LYS A 157 -10.27 1.88 -20.23
N PRO A 158 -9.62 2.21 -19.10
CA PRO A 158 -10.11 1.90 -17.76
C PRO A 158 -11.54 2.39 -17.53
N LYS A 159 -12.41 1.46 -17.13
CA LYS A 159 -13.79 1.73 -16.72
C LYS A 159 -13.92 1.50 -15.21
N TYR A 160 -14.46 2.48 -14.50
CA TYR A 160 -14.53 2.47 -13.04
C TYR A 160 -15.94 2.06 -12.57
N THR A 161 -16.30 0.79 -12.78
CA THR A 161 -17.59 0.21 -12.37
C THR A 161 -17.38 -0.95 -11.40
N PRO A 162 -18.38 -1.33 -10.58
CA PRO A 162 -18.28 -2.49 -9.69
C PRO A 162 -18.00 -3.81 -10.44
N ILE A 163 -18.52 -3.95 -11.67
CA ILE A 163 -18.29 -5.13 -12.51
C ILE A 163 -16.83 -5.21 -12.96
N GLU A 164 -16.25 -4.09 -13.38
CA GLU A 164 -14.84 -4.05 -13.80
C GLU A 164 -13.91 -4.26 -12.61
N TYR A 165 -14.28 -3.75 -11.43
CA TYR A 165 -13.56 -4.05 -10.19
C TYR A 165 -13.57 -5.56 -9.86
N GLN A 166 -14.72 -6.22 -9.99
CA GLN A 166 -14.82 -7.66 -9.75
C GLN A 166 -13.97 -8.45 -10.74
N LYS A 167 -14.02 -8.13 -12.04
CA LYS A 167 -13.17 -8.75 -13.06
C LYS A 167 -11.69 -8.57 -12.76
N MET A 168 -11.28 -7.35 -12.41
CA MET A 168 -9.91 -7.03 -12.04
C MET A 168 -9.46 -7.84 -10.82
N THR A 169 -10.30 -7.91 -9.78
CA THR A 169 -10.01 -8.66 -8.55
C THR A 169 -9.83 -10.15 -8.85
N VAL A 170 -10.77 -10.75 -9.61
CA VAL A 170 -10.68 -12.16 -10.03
C VAL A 170 -9.42 -12.42 -10.86
N HIS A 171 -9.09 -11.54 -11.78
CA HIS A 171 -7.93 -11.72 -12.64
C HIS A 171 -6.61 -11.61 -11.85
N ILE A 172 -6.47 -10.59 -11.00
CA ILE A 172 -5.28 -10.41 -10.15
C ILE A 172 -5.12 -11.62 -9.22
N ASP A 173 -6.20 -12.06 -8.60
CA ASP A 173 -6.18 -13.21 -7.72
C ASP A 173 -5.83 -14.52 -8.45
N ASP A 174 -6.33 -14.74 -9.68
CA ASP A 174 -5.92 -15.88 -10.51
C ASP A 174 -4.43 -15.83 -10.88
N GLN A 175 -3.91 -14.63 -11.20
CA GLN A 175 -2.47 -14.44 -11.45
C GLN A 175 -1.63 -14.76 -10.21
N ILE A 176 -2.11 -14.39 -9.02
CA ILE A 176 -1.43 -14.68 -7.74
C ILE A 176 -1.47 -16.17 -7.40
N ARG A 177 -2.62 -16.83 -7.58
CA ARG A 177 -2.83 -18.22 -7.14
C ARG A 177 -2.41 -19.28 -8.15
N ASN A 178 -2.62 -19.02 -9.44
CA ASN A 178 -2.49 -19.98 -10.53
C ASN A 178 -1.46 -19.56 -11.61
N GLY A 179 -0.68 -18.51 -11.35
CA GLY A 179 0.39 -18.05 -12.24
C GLY A 179 1.37 -19.18 -12.59
N LYS A 180 1.71 -19.29 -13.90
CA LYS A 180 2.63 -20.32 -14.43
C LYS A 180 4.11 -20.04 -14.16
N GLU A 181 4.42 -18.78 -13.87
CA GLU A 181 5.74 -18.33 -13.44
C GLU A 181 5.83 -18.55 -11.92
N GLN A 182 6.97 -18.99 -11.40
CA GLN A 182 7.25 -19.43 -10.01
C GLN A 182 6.41 -18.75 -8.91
N PRO A 183 6.10 -19.42 -7.77
CA PRO A 183 5.14 -18.91 -6.78
C PRO A 183 5.46 -17.47 -6.38
N CYS A 184 4.63 -16.53 -6.85
CA CYS A 184 4.76 -15.13 -6.51
C CYS A 184 4.29 -14.95 -5.06
N LEU A 185 5.19 -14.42 -4.23
CA LEU A 185 4.97 -14.06 -2.81
C LEU A 185 4.10 -12.80 -2.65
N GLU A 186 3.36 -12.41 -3.69
CA GLU A 186 2.64 -11.15 -3.74
C GLU A 186 1.19 -11.36 -3.33
N ASP A 187 0.79 -10.72 -2.23
CA ASP A 187 -0.63 -10.50 -1.94
C ASP A 187 -1.23 -9.42 -2.87
N ALA A 188 -2.54 -9.21 -2.83
CA ALA A 188 -3.21 -8.27 -3.73
C ALA A 188 -2.66 -6.83 -3.65
N GLU A 189 -2.19 -6.38 -2.47
CA GLU A 189 -1.55 -5.09 -2.30
C GLU A 189 -0.17 -5.03 -2.96
N GLN A 190 0.65 -6.07 -2.77
CA GLN A 190 1.97 -6.15 -3.39
C GLN A 190 1.86 -6.17 -4.92
N PHE A 191 0.92 -6.95 -5.47
CA PHE A 191 0.65 -6.98 -6.91
C PHE A 191 0.25 -5.58 -7.41
N GLU A 192 -0.70 -4.90 -6.75
CA GLU A 192 -1.14 -3.56 -7.12
C GLU A 192 0.01 -2.53 -7.08
N LYS A 193 0.86 -2.60 -6.05
CA LYS A 193 2.04 -1.75 -5.93
C LYS A 193 3.03 -1.99 -7.06
N ALA A 194 3.28 -3.26 -7.40
CA ALA A 194 4.20 -3.66 -8.46
C ALA A 194 3.77 -3.12 -9.83
N VAL A 195 2.50 -3.34 -10.20
CA VAL A 195 1.98 -2.86 -11.50
C VAL A 195 1.85 -1.35 -11.57
N TRP A 196 1.58 -0.69 -10.44
CA TRP A 196 1.62 0.77 -10.36
C TRP A 196 3.04 1.30 -10.54
N ALA A 197 4.02 0.74 -9.83
CA ALA A 197 5.42 1.12 -9.98
C ALA A 197 5.91 0.89 -11.42
N TYR A 198 5.53 -0.24 -12.04
CA TYR A 198 5.79 -0.50 -13.46
C TYR A 198 5.28 0.64 -14.34
N GLY A 199 4.03 1.08 -14.16
CA GLY A 199 3.44 2.19 -14.91
C GLY A 199 4.20 3.50 -14.74
N ILE A 200 4.60 3.84 -13.50
CA ILE A 200 5.35 5.08 -13.23
C ILE A 200 6.77 5.02 -13.77
N LEU A 201 7.48 3.90 -13.57
CA LEU A 201 8.83 3.71 -14.10
C LEU A 201 8.84 3.79 -15.63
N LYS A 202 7.85 3.18 -16.28
CA LYS A 202 7.65 3.24 -17.72
C LYS A 202 7.38 4.67 -18.21
N LEU A 203 6.53 5.41 -17.52
CA LEU A 203 6.21 6.80 -17.87
C LEU A 203 7.44 7.74 -17.78
N ASN A 204 8.43 7.38 -16.98
CA ASN A 204 9.64 8.18 -16.75
C ASN A 204 10.87 7.60 -17.46
N ASP A 205 10.71 6.67 -18.41
CA ASP A 205 11.81 6.01 -19.15
C ASP A 205 12.86 5.35 -18.23
N LYS A 206 12.43 4.87 -17.05
CA LYS A 206 13.28 4.21 -16.04
C LYS A 206 13.02 2.71 -15.88
N LEU A 207 12.21 2.16 -16.77
CA LEU A 207 11.93 0.74 -16.80
C LEU A 207 13.04 0.01 -17.56
N ASN A 208 13.82 -0.80 -16.84
CA ASN A 208 14.81 -1.70 -17.44
C ASN A 208 14.15 -3.06 -17.60
N GLU A 209 13.64 -3.39 -18.78
CA GLU A 209 12.98 -4.69 -19.03
C GLU A 209 13.98 -5.87 -18.97
N ASP A 210 15.29 -5.59 -19.01
CA ASP A 210 16.39 -6.56 -18.99
C ASP A 210 17.08 -6.75 -17.62
N GLU A 211 16.62 -6.08 -16.55
CA GLU A 211 17.21 -6.26 -15.22
C GLU A 211 16.81 -7.61 -14.61
N LYS A 212 17.63 -8.63 -14.87
CA LYS A 212 17.68 -9.83 -14.02
C LYS A 212 17.91 -9.38 -12.57
N PRO A 213 17.23 -9.98 -11.58
CA PRO A 213 17.38 -9.61 -10.19
C PRO A 213 18.85 -9.80 -9.78
N THR A 214 19.57 -8.69 -9.62
CA THR A 214 20.86 -8.72 -8.96
C THR A 214 20.61 -8.99 -7.48
N GLU A 215 21.25 -10.03 -6.97
CA GLU A 215 21.29 -10.31 -5.54
C GLU A 215 21.68 -9.05 -4.78
N ALA A 216 20.96 -8.77 -3.70
CA ALA A 216 21.16 -7.61 -2.86
C ALA A 216 22.64 -7.48 -2.48
N ALA A 217 23.27 -6.39 -2.91
CA ALA A 217 24.53 -5.94 -2.36
C ALA A 217 24.32 -5.70 -0.86
N THR A 218 24.74 -6.67 -0.05
CA THR A 218 24.86 -6.53 1.39
C THR A 218 25.88 -5.43 1.63
N THR A 219 25.38 -4.24 1.92
CA THR A 219 26.20 -3.14 2.43
C THR A 219 26.70 -3.58 3.81
N LYS A 220 27.92 -4.13 3.86
CA LYS A 220 28.68 -4.31 5.09
C LYS A 220 28.87 -2.93 5.73
N ARG A 221 27.96 -2.56 6.63
CA ARG A 221 28.23 -1.54 7.64
C ARG A 221 29.34 -2.08 8.54
N LYS A 222 30.54 -1.51 8.41
CA LYS A 222 31.62 -1.65 9.39
C LYS A 222 31.15 -1.00 10.69
N SER A 223 30.80 -1.80 11.69
CA SER A 223 30.75 -1.34 13.08
C SER A 223 32.18 -1.25 13.64
N PRO A 224 32.53 -0.25 14.48
CA PRO A 224 33.85 -0.18 15.10
C PRO A 224 33.98 -1.25 16.19
N GLU A 225 35.12 -1.93 16.21
CA GLU A 225 35.48 -2.89 17.27
C GLU A 225 35.67 -2.21 18.64
N PRO A 226 35.32 -2.89 19.75
CA PRO A 226 35.63 -2.44 21.09
C PRO A 226 37.10 -2.71 21.43
N LYS A 227 37.78 -1.72 22.04
CA LYS A 227 39.12 -1.91 22.61
C LYS A 227 39.00 -2.69 23.92
N GLU A 228 39.48 -3.92 23.91
CA GLU A 228 39.66 -4.76 25.10
C GLU A 228 41.05 -4.48 25.69
N GLU A 229 41.07 -3.93 26.90
CA GLU A 229 42.28 -3.79 27.72
C GLU A 229 42.73 -5.18 28.21
N THR A 230 44.03 -5.46 28.15
CA THR A 230 44.64 -6.55 28.92
C THR A 230 45.81 -6.03 29.77
N PRO A 231 46.06 -6.68 30.93
CA PRO A 231 46.69 -6.05 32.08
C PRO A 231 48.17 -6.40 32.20
N THR A 232 48.96 -5.50 32.79
CA THR A 232 50.22 -5.89 33.47
C THR A 232 50.47 -5.00 34.69
N ALA A 233 50.59 -5.65 35.84
CA ALA A 233 51.07 -5.11 37.11
C ALA A 233 52.57 -5.50 37.29
N PRO A 234 53.23 -5.21 38.44
CA PRO A 234 53.26 -4.00 39.27
C PRO A 234 54.71 -3.54 39.56
N SER A 235 54.95 -2.28 39.95
CA SER A 235 56.08 -1.96 40.85
C SER A 235 56.04 -0.55 41.47
N THR A 236 55.80 -0.56 42.79
CA THR A 236 56.45 0.20 43.88
C THR A 236 56.62 1.74 43.89
N LYS A 237 56.21 2.31 45.06
CA LYS A 237 56.91 3.32 45.91
C LYS A 237 57.02 4.76 45.31
N THR A 238 56.76 5.88 45.99
CA THR A 238 56.69 6.28 47.41
C THR A 238 56.06 7.68 47.51
N LYS A 239 55.38 7.97 48.64
CA LYS A 239 54.89 9.28 49.12
C LYS A 239 55.91 10.43 49.03
N ARG A 240 55.42 11.64 48.69
CA ARG A 240 55.77 12.96 49.29
C ARG A 240 54.82 14.01 48.69
N LYS A 241 53.73 14.44 49.34
CA LYS A 241 53.60 15.54 50.34
C LYS A 241 54.37 16.81 49.94
N ARG A 242 53.67 17.88 49.50
CA ARG A 242 53.42 19.14 50.27
C ARG A 242 52.90 20.28 49.37
N THR A 243 51.83 20.94 49.85
CA THR A 243 51.58 22.41 49.95
C THR A 243 52.14 23.34 48.86
N ARG A 244 51.40 24.35 48.39
CA ARG A 244 50.55 25.30 49.12
C ARG A 244 49.60 25.97 48.15
#